data_AF-A0A436CGT0-F1
#
_entry.id   AF-A0A436CGT0-F1
#
_cell.length_a   1.000
_cell.length_b   1.000
_cell.length_c   1.000
_cell.angle_alpha   90.00
_cell.angle_beta   90.00
_cell.angle_gamma   90.00
#
_symmetry.space_group_name_H-M   'P 1'
#
loop_
_entity.id
_entity.type
_entity.pdbx_description
1 polymer ?
#
loop_
_entity_poly.entity_id
_entity_poly.type
_entity_poly.pdbx_seq_one_letter_code
_entity_poly.pdbx_strand_id
1 'polypeptide(L)'
;MQLSANLGFLFRDLALPDAIRAAKRLGFAAVEMHWPYDTDASVIAQTLIETGLPLLGINTARGDVGAGDNGLAALPGRETEARAAIDQAVQWAAATRCRNIHVMAGKATGDEAFATFEGNLRYASKSAAQHNIGVLIEPLNPRDAPGYFLSDLPTAFSVDWLTPS
;
A
#
# COMPACT_ATOMS: atom_id res chain seq x y z
N MET A 1 19.61 -13.64 -8.78
CA MET A 1 18.83 -12.54 -8.20
C MET A 1 17.35 -12.90 -8.33
N GLN A 2 16.55 -12.72 -7.27
CA GLN A 2 15.09 -12.90 -7.33
C GLN A 2 14.43 -11.53 -7.59
N LEU A 3 13.47 -11.48 -8.51
CA LEU A 3 12.79 -10.25 -8.91
C LEU A 3 11.28 -10.34 -8.64
N SER A 4 10.71 -9.23 -8.16
CA SER A 4 9.27 -9.01 -8.07
C SER A 4 8.79 -8.26 -9.31
N ALA A 5 7.68 -8.69 -9.92
CA ALA A 5 7.02 -7.91 -10.97
C ALA A 5 6.06 -6.90 -10.34
N ASN A 6 6.33 -5.60 -10.55
CA ASN A 6 5.38 -4.56 -10.19
C ASN A 6 4.29 -4.44 -11.26
N LEU A 7 3.11 -4.99 -10.97
CA LEU A 7 1.96 -5.03 -11.87
C LEU A 7 1.24 -3.67 -11.99
N GLY A 8 1.63 -2.68 -11.18
CA GLY A 8 1.23 -1.28 -11.38
C GLY A 8 1.88 -0.66 -12.62
N PHE A 9 3.02 -1.21 -13.07
CA PHE A 9 3.75 -0.74 -14.24
C PHE A 9 3.80 -1.76 -15.38
N LEU A 10 3.93 -3.04 -15.05
CA LEU A 10 4.03 -4.12 -16.04
C LEU A 10 2.64 -4.70 -16.35
N PHE A 11 2.46 -5.17 -17.58
CA PHE A 11 1.26 -5.89 -18.02
C PHE A 11 -0.08 -5.13 -17.85
N ARG A 12 -0.05 -3.80 -17.92
CA ARG A 12 -1.22 -2.94 -17.69
C ARG A 12 -2.40 -3.19 -18.63
N ASP A 13 -2.15 -3.84 -19.76
CA ASP A 13 -3.19 -4.19 -20.75
C ASP A 13 -3.90 -5.52 -20.41
N LEU A 14 -3.51 -6.19 -19.32
CA LEU A 14 -4.10 -7.45 -18.86
C LEU A 14 -4.94 -7.24 -17.60
N ALA A 15 -5.97 -8.07 -17.44
CA ALA A 15 -6.62 -8.23 -16.14
C ALA A 15 -5.62 -8.73 -15.10
N LEU A 16 -5.80 -8.34 -13.84
CA LEU A 16 -4.84 -8.61 -12.76
C LEU A 16 -4.49 -10.11 -12.58
N PRO A 17 -5.44 -11.07 -12.68
CA PRO A 17 -5.10 -12.49 -12.67
C PRO A 17 -4.17 -12.91 -13.81
N ASP A 18 -4.40 -12.36 -15.01
CA ASP A 18 -3.60 -12.70 -16.19
C ASP A 18 -2.22 -12.05 -16.15
N ALA A 19 -2.10 -10.87 -15.54
CA ALA A 19 -0.83 -10.23 -15.23
C ALA A 19 0.01 -11.07 -14.25
N ILE A 20 -0.59 -11.64 -13.20
CA ILE A 20 0.10 -12.56 -12.27
C ILE A 20 0.59 -13.82 -13.01
N ARG A 21 -0.26 -14.42 -13.85
CA ARG A 21 0.12 -15.58 -14.67
C ARG A 21 1.24 -15.22 -15.66
N ALA A 22 1.21 -14.03 -16.25
CA ALA A 22 2.27 -13.54 -17.15
C ALA A 22 3.60 -13.39 -16.41
N ALA A 23 3.60 -12.79 -15.21
CA ALA A 23 4.78 -12.69 -14.37
C ALA A 23 5.39 -14.07 -14.06
N LYS A 24 4.55 -15.07 -13.75
CA LYS A 24 5.01 -16.45 -13.52
C LYS A 24 5.68 -17.04 -14.77
N ARG A 25 5.05 -16.91 -15.94
CA ARG A 25 5.59 -17.42 -17.22
C ARG A 25 6.95 -16.81 -17.57
N LEU A 26 7.16 -15.55 -17.20
CA LEU A 26 8.42 -14.84 -17.43
C LEU A 26 9.48 -15.06 -16.34
N GLY A 27 9.20 -15.93 -15.36
CA GLY A 27 10.18 -16.35 -14.37
C GLY A 27 10.38 -15.38 -13.20
N PHE A 28 9.46 -14.42 -12.99
CA PHE A 28 9.48 -13.62 -11.77
C PHE A 28 9.28 -14.50 -10.55
N ALA A 29 9.90 -14.11 -9.43
CA ALA A 29 9.85 -14.84 -8.18
C ALA A 29 8.71 -14.38 -7.27
N ALA A 30 8.16 -13.18 -7.53
CA ALA A 30 7.08 -12.58 -6.75
C ALA A 30 6.33 -11.53 -7.59
N VAL A 31 5.24 -11.00 -7.03
CA VAL A 31 4.51 -9.85 -7.58
C VAL A 31 4.26 -8.80 -6.49
N GLU A 32 4.08 -7.57 -6.92
CA GLU A 32 3.57 -6.43 -6.14
C GLU A 32 2.67 -5.59 -7.03
N MET A 33 1.76 -4.80 -6.46
CA MET A 33 0.78 -4.02 -7.21
C MET A 33 0.30 -2.82 -6.38
N HIS A 34 -0.16 -1.73 -7.01
CA HIS A 34 -0.55 -0.54 -6.24
C HIS A 34 -1.93 -0.69 -5.58
N TRP A 35 -3.02 -0.62 -6.35
CA TRP A 35 -4.38 -0.54 -5.81
C TRP A 35 -5.28 -1.60 -6.45
N PRO A 36 -5.36 -2.82 -5.89
CA PRO A 36 -6.04 -3.95 -6.53
C PRO A 36 -7.55 -4.03 -6.23
N TYR A 37 -8.13 -2.99 -5.64
CA TYR A 37 -9.43 -3.03 -4.98
C TYR A 37 -10.64 -3.21 -5.92
N ASP A 38 -10.46 -2.96 -7.22
CA ASP A 38 -11.49 -3.24 -8.23
C ASP A 38 -11.56 -4.73 -8.61
N THR A 39 -10.62 -5.55 -8.11
CA THR A 39 -10.60 -7.00 -8.32
C THR A 39 -10.90 -7.74 -7.02
N ASP A 40 -11.80 -8.71 -7.10
CA ASP A 40 -12.14 -9.59 -5.98
C ASP A 40 -10.89 -10.30 -5.43
N ALA A 41 -10.64 -10.14 -4.13
CA ALA A 41 -9.51 -10.74 -3.43
C ALA A 41 -9.47 -12.26 -3.55
N SER A 42 -10.63 -12.93 -3.60
CA SER A 42 -10.72 -14.40 -3.74
C SER A 42 -10.15 -14.89 -5.07
N VAL A 43 -10.41 -14.15 -6.16
CA VAL A 43 -9.87 -14.44 -7.50
C VAL A 43 -8.35 -14.31 -7.50
N ILE A 44 -7.83 -13.28 -6.84
CA ILE A 44 -6.39 -13.06 -6.73
C ILE A 44 -5.74 -14.10 -5.84
N ALA A 45 -6.32 -14.42 -4.69
CA ALA A 45 -5.83 -15.47 -3.80
C ALA A 45 -5.71 -16.81 -4.53
N GLN A 46 -6.75 -17.19 -5.29
CA GLN A 46 -6.73 -18.40 -6.11
C GLN A 46 -5.63 -18.37 -7.18
N THR A 47 -5.44 -17.22 -7.85
CA THR A 47 -4.40 -17.08 -8.88
C THR A 47 -2.98 -17.13 -8.29
N LEU A 48 -2.78 -16.57 -7.09
CA LEU A 48 -1.49 -16.65 -6.37
C LEU A 48 -1.19 -18.10 -5.94
N ILE A 49 -2.22 -18.85 -5.49
CA ILE A 49 -2.09 -20.28 -5.20
C ILE A 49 -1.72 -21.07 -6.47
N GLU A 50 -2.43 -20.84 -7.57
CA GLU A 50 -2.18 -21.50 -8.87
C GLU A 50 -0.76 -21.29 -9.38
N THR A 51 -0.25 -20.07 -9.27
CA THR A 51 1.08 -19.70 -9.79
C THR A 51 2.22 -19.97 -8.81
N GLY A 52 1.89 -20.13 -7.52
CA GLY A 52 2.85 -20.21 -6.42
C GLY A 52 3.64 -18.93 -6.20
N LEU A 53 3.19 -17.80 -6.76
CA LEU A 53 3.86 -16.51 -6.57
C LEU A 53 3.43 -15.87 -5.25
N PRO A 54 4.36 -15.43 -4.39
CA PRO A 54 4.03 -14.57 -3.27
C PRO A 54 3.67 -13.17 -3.76
N LEU A 55 2.69 -12.55 -3.09
CA LEU A 55 2.38 -11.13 -3.22
C LEU A 55 3.10 -10.34 -2.12
N LEU A 56 4.05 -9.49 -2.53
CA LEU A 56 4.93 -8.78 -1.60
C LEU A 56 4.29 -7.54 -1.00
N GLY A 57 3.54 -6.78 -1.78
CA GLY A 57 3.05 -5.47 -1.35
C GLY A 57 1.85 -4.96 -2.12
N ILE A 58 1.00 -4.22 -1.41
CA ILE A 58 -0.06 -3.36 -1.96
C ILE A 58 -0.03 -1.98 -1.30
N ASN A 59 -0.71 -1.00 -1.88
CA ASN A 59 -0.85 0.35 -1.32
C ASN A 59 -2.28 0.57 -0.83
N THR A 60 -2.48 1.31 0.26
CA THR A 60 -3.81 1.81 0.64
C THR A 60 -4.44 2.63 -0.50
N ALA A 61 -5.77 2.70 -0.55
CA ALA A 61 -6.47 3.52 -1.52
C ALA A 61 -6.03 5.00 -1.46
N ARG A 62 -6.05 5.67 -2.62
CA ARG A 62 -5.59 7.06 -2.73
C ARG A 62 -6.57 8.10 -2.20
N GLY A 63 -7.84 7.76 -2.00
CA GLY A 63 -8.90 8.76 -1.82
C GLY A 63 -9.48 9.23 -3.15
N ASP A 64 -9.94 10.48 -3.21
CA ASP A 64 -10.49 11.10 -4.41
C ASP A 64 -9.36 11.66 -5.30
N VAL A 65 -8.94 10.84 -6.26
CA VAL A 65 -7.91 11.21 -7.24
C VAL A 65 -8.37 12.37 -8.12
N GLY A 66 -9.67 12.50 -8.39
CA GLY A 66 -10.24 13.60 -9.17
C GLY A 66 -10.15 14.94 -8.43
N ALA A 67 -10.28 14.92 -7.11
CA ALA A 67 -10.03 16.06 -6.23
C ALA A 67 -8.53 16.29 -5.92
N GLY A 68 -7.65 15.42 -6.40
CA GLY A 68 -6.20 15.57 -6.30
C GLY A 68 -5.55 14.78 -5.16
N ASP A 69 -6.27 13.88 -4.50
CA ASP A 69 -5.71 13.02 -3.46
C ASP A 69 -4.64 12.07 -4.02
N ASN A 70 -3.68 11.71 -3.16
CA ASN A 70 -2.67 10.69 -3.46
C ASN A 70 -2.30 9.90 -2.20
N GLY A 71 -3.31 9.49 -1.44
CA GLY A 71 -3.18 8.99 -0.07
C GLY A 71 -3.88 9.91 0.92
N LEU A 72 -4.15 9.38 2.10
CA LEU A 72 -5.01 10.01 3.12
C LEU A 72 -4.37 10.06 4.50
N ALA A 73 -3.31 9.28 4.73
CA ALA A 73 -2.87 8.97 6.08
C ALA A 73 -2.29 10.18 6.84
N ALA A 74 -1.80 11.20 6.14
CA ALA A 74 -1.25 12.43 6.71
C ALA A 74 -2.20 13.63 6.62
N LEU A 75 -3.47 13.46 6.21
CA LEU A 75 -4.42 14.57 6.03
C LEU A 75 -5.22 14.82 7.32
N PRO A 76 -4.99 15.93 8.05
CA PRO A 76 -5.75 16.24 9.25
C PRO A 76 -7.25 16.37 8.98
N GLY A 77 -8.07 15.81 9.86
CA GLY A 77 -9.53 15.83 9.74
C GLY A 77 -10.12 14.78 8.80
N ARG A 78 -9.28 13.96 8.14
CA ARG A 78 -9.70 12.84 7.28
C ARG A 78 -9.30 11.48 7.83
N GLU A 79 -9.07 11.37 9.13
CA GLU A 79 -8.64 10.14 9.81
C GLU A 79 -9.64 8.99 9.62
N THR A 80 -10.95 9.28 9.63
CA THR A 80 -11.98 8.28 9.39
C THR A 80 -11.86 7.66 7.98
N GLU A 81 -11.60 8.48 6.96
CA GLU A 81 -11.42 8.01 5.60
C GLU A 81 -10.11 7.26 5.42
N ALA A 82 -9.02 7.75 6.04
CA ALA A 82 -7.73 7.08 6.05
C ALA A 82 -7.83 5.69 6.70
N ARG A 83 -8.51 5.58 7.84
CA ARG A 83 -8.71 4.30 8.54
C ARG A 83 -9.59 3.33 7.75
N ALA A 84 -10.63 3.83 7.06
CA ALA A 84 -11.42 2.99 6.15
C ALA A 84 -10.57 2.44 5.00
N ALA A 85 -9.69 3.25 4.39
CA ALA A 85 -8.76 2.80 3.36
C ALA A 85 -7.72 1.78 3.89
N ILE A 86 -7.26 1.96 5.13
CA ILE A 86 -6.39 1.01 5.83
C ILE A 86 -7.12 -0.31 6.07
N ASP A 87 -8.36 -0.27 6.59
CA ASP A 87 -9.14 -1.48 6.88
C ASP A 87 -9.44 -2.27 5.61
N GLN A 88 -9.79 -1.59 4.51
CA GLN A 88 -9.94 -2.21 3.19
C GLN A 88 -8.64 -2.92 2.76
N ALA A 89 -7.50 -2.23 2.89
CA ALA A 89 -6.20 -2.79 2.52
C ALA A 89 -5.84 -4.01 3.37
N VAL A 90 -6.05 -3.95 4.69
CA VAL A 90 -5.77 -5.06 5.62
C VAL A 90 -6.65 -6.27 5.32
N GLN A 91 -7.95 -6.07 5.12
CA GLN A 91 -8.88 -7.16 4.78
C GLN A 91 -8.51 -7.82 3.46
N TRP A 92 -8.23 -7.02 2.42
CA TRP A 92 -7.83 -7.53 1.12
C TRP A 92 -6.50 -8.28 1.20
N ALA A 93 -5.50 -7.69 1.86
CA ALA A 93 -4.17 -8.29 2.04
C ALA A 93 -4.24 -9.61 2.83
N ALA A 94 -5.08 -9.69 3.87
CA ALA A 94 -5.30 -10.91 4.63
C ALA A 94 -5.90 -12.02 3.75
N ALA A 95 -6.90 -11.70 2.93
CA ALA A 95 -7.53 -12.65 2.01
C ALA A 95 -6.55 -13.20 0.95
N THR A 96 -5.61 -12.37 0.48
CA THR A 96 -4.63 -12.76 -0.55
C THR A 96 -3.28 -13.23 0.01
N ARG A 97 -3.11 -13.23 1.35
CA ARG A 97 -1.80 -13.45 2.01
C ARG A 97 -0.71 -12.52 1.50
N CYS A 98 -1.09 -11.26 1.18
CA CYS A 98 -0.12 -10.21 0.87
C CYS A 98 0.75 -9.96 2.10
N ARG A 99 2.05 -9.75 1.91
CA ARG A 99 3.01 -9.60 3.01
C ARG A 99 3.02 -8.20 3.61
N ASN A 100 2.84 -7.17 2.79
CA ASN A 100 3.02 -5.78 3.22
C ASN A 100 1.96 -4.85 2.65
N ILE A 101 1.67 -3.78 3.39
CA ILE A 101 0.84 -2.66 2.95
C ILE A 101 1.67 -1.38 3.08
N HIS A 102 1.85 -0.67 1.97
CA HIS A 102 2.29 0.72 2.00
C HIS A 102 1.09 1.63 2.31
N VAL A 103 1.17 2.31 3.46
CA VAL A 103 0.16 3.29 3.88
C VAL A 103 0.50 4.64 3.24
N MET A 104 -0.28 5.04 2.22
CA MET A 104 -0.02 6.25 1.46
C MET A 104 -0.33 7.51 2.27
N ALA A 105 0.68 8.37 2.43
CA ALA A 105 0.61 9.58 3.25
C ALA A 105 -0.37 10.61 2.70
N GLY A 106 -0.34 10.86 1.39
CA GLY A 106 -1.13 11.92 0.76
C GLY A 106 -0.39 13.25 0.70
N LYS A 107 -1.10 14.28 0.24
CA LYS A 107 -0.55 15.63 0.10
C LYS A 107 -0.90 16.46 1.34
N ALA A 108 0.10 16.76 2.16
CA ALA A 108 -0.05 17.53 3.39
C ALA A 108 1.31 18.10 3.82
N THR A 109 1.29 19.06 4.75
CA THR A 109 2.50 19.71 5.28
C THR A 109 2.31 20.12 6.73
N GLY A 110 3.40 20.18 7.50
CA GLY A 110 3.40 20.73 8.86
C GLY A 110 3.16 19.67 9.95
N ASP A 111 3.27 20.12 11.21
CA ASP A 111 3.29 19.25 12.38
C ASP A 111 1.97 18.49 12.61
N GLU A 112 0.84 19.11 12.25
CA GLU A 112 -0.47 18.45 12.35
C GLU A 112 -0.56 17.25 11.40
N ALA A 113 -0.09 17.41 10.16
CA ALA A 113 -0.02 16.32 9.18
C ALA A 113 0.89 15.18 9.68
N PHE A 114 2.01 15.54 10.32
CA PHE A 114 2.93 14.57 10.92
C PHE A 114 2.26 13.78 12.05
N ALA A 115 1.60 14.45 12.98
CA ALA A 115 0.87 13.80 14.07
C ALA A 115 -0.27 12.91 13.56
N THR A 116 -1.02 13.36 12.54
CA THR A 116 -2.06 12.56 11.89
C THR A 116 -1.48 11.32 11.21
N PHE A 117 -0.34 11.46 10.52
CA PHE A 117 0.35 10.34 9.87
C PHE A 117 0.78 9.27 10.86
N GLU A 118 1.46 9.66 11.94
CA GLU A 118 1.82 8.74 13.02
C GLU A 118 0.61 8.04 13.64
N GLY A 119 -0.46 8.79 13.91
CA GLY A 119 -1.70 8.25 14.47
C GLY A 119 -2.32 7.17 13.58
N ASN A 120 -2.33 7.40 12.27
CA ASN A 120 -2.85 6.45 11.29
C ASN A 120 -1.90 5.27 11.07
N LEU A 121 -0.58 5.45 11.16
CA LEU A 121 0.38 4.34 11.10
C LEU A 121 0.31 3.44 12.33
N ARG A 122 0.12 3.99 13.53
CA ARG A 122 -0.14 3.19 14.75
C ARG A 122 -1.42 2.37 14.60
N TYR A 123 -2.48 2.97 14.06
CA TYR A 123 -3.72 2.27 13.74
C TYR A 123 -3.49 1.13 12.72
N ALA A 124 -2.84 1.44 11.59
CA ALA A 124 -2.53 0.46 10.55
C ALA A 124 -1.70 -0.70 11.09
N SER A 125 -0.68 -0.40 11.90
CA SER A 125 0.22 -1.42 12.47
C SER A 125 -0.53 -2.35 13.41
N LYS A 126 -1.42 -1.81 14.27
CA LYS A 126 -2.28 -2.62 15.15
C LYS A 126 -3.25 -3.51 14.36
N SER A 127 -3.86 -2.98 13.29
CA SER A 127 -4.81 -3.73 12.44
C SER A 127 -4.10 -4.83 11.66
N ALA A 128 -3.00 -4.49 10.98
CA ALA A 128 -2.20 -5.40 10.15
C ALA A 128 -1.50 -6.51 10.96
N ALA A 129 -1.08 -6.22 12.20
CA ALA A 129 -0.43 -7.20 13.09
C ALA A 129 -1.31 -8.42 13.39
N GLN A 130 -2.64 -8.26 13.41
CA GLN A 130 -3.59 -9.38 13.62
C GLN A 130 -3.49 -10.45 12.52
N HIS A 131 -2.96 -10.07 11.35
CA HIS A 131 -2.83 -10.92 10.18
C HIS A 131 -1.38 -11.20 9.78
N ASN A 132 -0.40 -10.79 10.61
CA ASN A 132 1.04 -10.86 10.30
C ASN A 132 1.43 -10.11 9.01
N ILE A 133 0.78 -8.96 8.76
CA ILE A 133 1.05 -8.11 7.60
C ILE A 133 1.96 -6.96 8.04
N GLY A 134 3.01 -6.69 7.28
CA GLY A 134 3.90 -5.56 7.50
C GLY A 134 3.28 -4.23 7.04
N VAL A 135 3.58 -3.15 7.75
CA VAL A 135 3.25 -1.78 7.34
C VAL A 135 4.51 -1.10 6.85
N LEU A 136 4.44 -0.49 5.66
CA LEU A 136 5.53 0.23 5.02
C LEU A 136 5.15 1.70 4.84
N ILE A 137 6.19 2.54 4.86
CA ILE A 137 6.14 3.92 4.38
C ILE A 137 7.12 4.06 3.22
N GLU A 138 6.79 4.89 2.24
CA GLU A 138 7.62 5.12 1.07
C GLU A 138 7.76 6.63 0.83
N PRO A 139 8.97 7.19 0.98
CA PRO A 139 9.23 8.55 0.58
C PRO A 139 9.14 8.70 -0.94
N LEU A 140 8.30 9.61 -1.43
CA LEU A 140 8.13 9.87 -2.86
C LEU A 140 8.84 11.15 -3.28
N ASN A 141 9.39 11.14 -4.50
CA ASN A 141 10.13 12.30 -4.98
C ASN A 141 9.20 13.48 -5.33
N PRO A 142 9.60 14.74 -5.06
CA PRO A 142 8.75 15.92 -5.31
C PRO A 142 8.42 16.19 -6.77
N ARG A 143 9.17 15.59 -7.72
CA ARG A 143 8.95 15.79 -9.16
C ARG A 143 7.73 14.99 -9.63
N ASP A 144 7.63 13.73 -9.22
CA ASP A 144 6.54 12.83 -9.63
C ASP A 144 5.34 12.90 -8.67
N ALA A 145 5.56 13.25 -7.40
CA ALA A 145 4.53 13.40 -6.38
C ALA A 145 4.62 14.77 -5.67
N PRO A 146 4.34 15.88 -6.36
CA PRO A 146 4.44 17.21 -5.77
C PRO A 146 3.47 17.38 -4.59
N GLY A 147 3.99 17.92 -3.49
CA GLY A 147 3.26 18.16 -2.25
C GLY A 147 2.97 16.90 -1.42
N TYR A 148 3.52 15.74 -1.78
CA TYR A 148 3.40 14.52 -0.98
C TYR A 148 4.11 14.69 0.37
N PHE A 149 3.43 14.36 1.46
CA PHE A 149 3.89 14.64 2.83
C PHE A 149 5.25 13.99 3.14
N LEU A 150 5.41 12.73 2.77
CA LEU A 150 6.64 11.99 3.01
C LEU A 150 7.55 12.09 1.79
N SER A 151 8.33 13.17 1.66
CA SER A 151 9.15 13.44 0.47
C SER A 151 10.65 13.16 0.61
N ASP A 152 11.10 12.79 1.80
CA ASP A 152 12.51 12.59 2.10
C ASP A 152 12.74 11.55 3.21
N LEU A 153 13.97 11.04 3.27
CA LEU A 153 14.39 10.04 4.25
C LEU A 153 14.46 10.59 5.69
N PRO A 154 14.97 11.81 5.96
CA PRO A 154 14.98 12.35 7.31
C PRO A 154 13.60 12.36 7.97
N THR A 155 12.57 12.80 7.26
CA THR A 155 11.18 12.76 7.74
C THR A 155 10.74 11.31 7.97
N ALA A 156 11.05 10.40 7.05
CA ALA A 156 10.70 8.98 7.23
C ALA A 156 11.35 8.33 8.45
N PHE A 157 12.58 8.69 8.77
CA PHE A 157 13.27 8.19 9.96
C PHE A 157 12.77 8.83 11.26
N SER A 158 12.10 9.99 11.20
CA SER A 158 11.59 10.67 12.39
C SER A 158 10.19 10.22 12.81
N VAL A 159 9.42 9.58 11.92
CA VAL A 159 8.09 9.07 12.26
C VAL A 159 8.25 7.90 13.23
N ASP A 160 7.64 7.97 14.42
CA ASP A 160 7.64 6.87 15.39
C ASP A 160 6.24 6.25 15.50
N TRP A 161 6.13 5.04 14.95
CA TRP A 161 4.87 4.28 14.92
C TRP A 161 5.01 2.84 15.45
N LEU A 162 6.20 2.46 15.94
CA LEU A 162 6.51 1.09 16.37
C LEU A 162 6.43 0.87 17.87
N THR A 163 6.04 1.87 18.65
CA THR A 163 5.86 1.74 20.10
C THR A 163 4.39 1.51 20.47
N PRO A 164 4.05 0.37 21.12
CA PRO A 164 2.79 0.25 21.83
C PRO A 164 2.87 1.12 23.09
N SER A 165 1.92 2.04 23.26
CA SER A 165 1.60 2.63 24.56
C SER A 165 1.02 1.59 25.51
#